data_AF-A0A7X8D272-F1
#
_entry.id   AF-A0A7X8D272-F1
#
_cell.length_a   1.000
_cell.length_b   1.000
_cell.length_c   1.000
_cell.angle_alpha   90.00
_cell.angle_beta   90.00
_cell.angle_gamma   90.00
#
_symmetry.space_group_name_H-M   'P 1'
#
loop_
_entity.id
_entity.type
_entity.pdbx_description
1 polymer ?
#
loop_
_entity_poly.entity_id
_entity_poly.type
_entity_poly.pdbx_seq_one_letter_code
_entity_poly.pdbx_strand_id
1 'polypeptide(L)' 'MSKLFTSFKVKDLEVKNRIVMAPMCMYSADTNGNAKDWHFVHYT' A
#
# COMPACT_ATOMS: atom_id res chain seq x y z
N MET A 1 8.31 -0.80 25.25
CA MET A 1 8.13 -1.78 24.15
C MET A 1 7.57 -1.08 22.92
N SER A 2 8.02 -1.47 21.72
CA SER A 2 7.53 -0.90 20.47
C SER A 2 6.08 -1.30 20.20
N LYS A 3 5.28 -0.38 19.64
CA LYS A 3 3.91 -0.65 19.16
C LYS A 3 3.88 -1.01 17.66
N LEU A 4 5.03 -1.10 17.01
CA LEU A 4 5.12 -1.20 15.54
C LEU A 4 4.33 -2.39 14.97
N PHE A 5 4.36 -3.53 15.66
CA PHE A 5 3.70 -4.77 15.24
C PHE A 5 2.32 -5.02 15.88
N THR A 6 1.75 -4.02 16.56
CA THR A 6 0.42 -4.16 17.18
C THR A 6 -0.68 -3.63 16.27
N SER A 7 -1.87 -4.22 16.35
CA SER A 7 -3.04 -3.74 15.60
C SER A 7 -3.38 -2.29 15.93
N PHE A 8 -3.97 -1.61 14.95
CA PHE A 8 -4.39 -0.22 15.07
C PHE A 8 -5.66 0.01 14.26
N LYS A 9 -6.54 0.90 14.75
CA LYS A 9 -7.79 1.24 14.08
C LYS A 9 -7.70 2.66 13.51
N VAL A 10 -7.96 2.80 12.21
CA VAL A 10 -8.04 4.09 11.50
C VAL A 10 -9.47 4.27 11.02
N LYS A 11 -10.23 5.15 11.68
CA LYS A 11 -11.69 5.28 11.49
C LYS A 11 -12.39 3.93 11.69
N ASP A 12 -12.94 3.36 10.62
CA ASP A 12 -13.65 2.09 10.54
C ASP A 12 -12.77 0.92 10.06
N LEU A 13 -11.52 1.18 9.66
CA LEU A 13 -10.55 0.16 9.21
C LEU A 13 -9.66 -0.32 10.35
N GLU A 14 -9.59 -1.63 10.55
CA GLU A 14 -8.59 -2.27 11.43
C GLU A 14 -7.39 -2.76 10.60
N VAL A 15 -6.18 -2.36 11.00
CA VAL A 15 -4.92 -2.79 10.38
C VAL A 15 -4.12 -3.66 11.35
N LYS A 16 -3.50 -4.70 10.81
CA LYS A 16 -2.74 -5.72 11.58
C LYS A 16 -1.49 -5.19 12.28
N ASN A 17 -0.92 -4.08 11.79
CA ASN A 17 0.28 -3.46 12.35
C ASN A 17 0.33 -1.97 11.97
N ARG A 18 1.37 -1.27 12.45
CA ARG A 18 1.59 0.15 12.19
C ARG A 18 2.62 0.38 11.07
N ILE A 19 2.82 -0.60 10.20
CA ILE A 19 3.75 -0.56 9.06
C ILE A 19 2.92 -0.30 7.79
N VAL A 20 3.23 0.77 7.08
CA VAL A 20 2.46 1.20 5.90
C VAL A 20 3.41 1.43 4.74
N MET A 21 2.99 1.05 3.54
CA MET A 21 3.70 1.38 2.31
C MET A 21 3.36 2.82 1.92
N ALA A 22 4.37 3.68 1.80
CA ALA A 22 4.18 5.05 1.33
C ALA A 22 3.72 5.07 -0.14
N PRO A 23 2.99 6.10 -0.58
CA PRO A 23 2.72 6.27 -2.00
C PRO A 23 4.05 6.52 -2.75
N MET A 24 4.28 5.78 -3.83
CA MET A 24 5.49 5.90 -4.65
C MET A 24 5.10 5.96 -6.13
N CYS A 25 5.69 6.90 -6.88
CA CYS A 25 5.45 7.02 -8.32
C CYS A 25 6.27 5.97 -9.07
N MET A 26 5.57 5.04 -9.72
CA MET A 26 6.19 3.94 -10.46
C MET A 26 6.32 4.19 -11.97
N TYR A 27 5.69 5.25 -12.48
CA TYR A 27 5.75 5.69 -13.88
C TYR A 27 5.51 4.57 -14.91
N SER A 28 4.69 3.59 -14.54
CA SER A 28 4.50 2.34 -15.30
C SER A 28 3.09 2.21 -15.90
N ALA A 29 2.29 3.27 -15.86
CA ALA A 29 0.98 3.32 -16.50
C ALA A 29 1.08 3.31 -18.04
N ASP A 30 -0.03 3.03 -18.73
CA ASP A 30 -0.13 3.25 -20.17
C ASP A 30 -0.32 4.75 -20.52
N THR A 31 -0.42 5.07 -21.81
CA THR A 31 -0.63 6.45 -22.29
C THR A 31 -1.96 7.06 -21.88
N ASN A 32 -2.92 6.23 -21.45
CA ASN A 32 -4.23 6.66 -20.95
C ASN A 32 -4.26 6.74 -19.42
N GLY A 33 -3.14 6.41 -18.73
CA GLY A 33 -3.04 6.44 -17.28
C GLY A 33 -3.53 5.17 -16.57
N ASN A 34 -3.78 4.08 -17.29
CA ASN A 34 -4.28 2.85 -16.68
C ASN A 34 -3.17 2.00 -16.07
N ALA A 35 -3.53 1.29 -14.99
CA ALA A 35 -2.69 0.25 -14.43
C ALA A 35 -2.53 -0.93 -15.41
N LYS A 36 -1.29 -1.40 -15.54
CA LYS A 36 -0.87 -2.61 -16.28
C LYS A 36 -0.43 -3.73 -15.34
N ASP A 37 -0.18 -4.92 -15.88
CA ASP A 37 0.33 -6.12 -15.18
C ASP A 37 1.48 -5.84 -14.22
N TRP A 38 2.36 -4.90 -14.57
CA TRP A 38 3.44 -4.43 -13.70
C TRP A 38 2.95 -4.00 -12.30
N HIS A 39 1.81 -3.32 -12.21
CA HIS A 39 1.26 -2.84 -10.93
C HIS A 39 0.75 -3.99 -10.07
N PHE A 40 0.21 -5.04 -10.69
CA PHE A 40 -0.23 -6.23 -9.96
C PHE A 40 0.98 -6.93 -9.32
N VAL A 41 2.03 -7.17 -10.11
CA VAL A 41 3.28 -7.79 -9.61
C VAL A 41 3.94 -6.93 -8.52
N HIS A 42 3.82 -5.60 -8.60
CA HIS A 42 4.37 -4.71 -7.58
C HIS A 42 3.64 -4.78 -6.22
N TYR A 43 2.34 -5.11 -6.20
CA TYR A 43 1.51 -5.10 -4.99
C TYR A 43 1.21 -6.50 -4.40
N THR A 44 1.54 -7.57 -5.11
CA THR A 44 1.47 -8.97 -4.63
C THR A 44 2.72 -9.35 -3.86
#